data_AF-A0A3B8X2R3-F1
#
_entry.id   AF-A0A3B8X2R3-F1
#
_cell.length_a   1.000
_cell.length_b   1.000
_cell.length_c   1.000
_cell.angle_alpha   90.00
_cell.angle_beta   90.00
_cell.angle_gamma   90.00
#
_symmetry.space_group_name_H-M   'P 1'
#
loop_
_entity.id
_entity.type
_entity.pdbx_description
1 polymer ?
#
loop_
_entity_poly.entity_id
_entity_poly.type
_entity_poly.pdbx_seq_one_letter_code
_entity_poly.pdbx_strand_id
1 'polypeptide(L)'
;MKKSIISLAIASLAVLAGCSDFGNLNQDPTKSTDMDPNILLPNLQAMPTNDYQEWHRHFMYPGGFVQQWCGDWGTTEYGCLAIKNDSYMGELWLQRYTRMSKGLADIVDRTA
;
A
#
# COMPACT_ATOMS: atom_id res chain seq x y z
N MET A 1 -36.61 20.74 -13.70
CA MET A 1 -35.95 21.46 -12.59
C MET A 1 -35.97 20.67 -11.28
N LYS A 2 -37.14 20.38 -10.67
CA LYS A 2 -37.22 19.59 -9.41
C LYS A 2 -36.47 18.24 -9.43
N LYS A 3 -36.58 17.47 -10.52
CA LYS A 3 -35.88 16.19 -10.69
C LYS A 3 -34.34 16.33 -10.70
N SER A 4 -33.82 17.40 -11.31
CA SER A 4 -32.37 17.66 -11.39
C SER A 4 -31.78 18.11 -10.04
N ILE A 5 -32.56 18.86 -9.26
CA ILE A 5 -32.19 19.25 -7.88
C ILE A 5 -32.15 18.02 -6.96
N ILE A 6 -33.11 17.09 -7.11
CA ILE A 6 -33.14 15.83 -6.36
C ILE A 6 -31.94 14.95 -6.72
N SER A 7 -31.59 14.83 -8.01
CA SER A 7 -30.40 14.08 -8.45
C SER A 7 -29.10 14.68 -7.90
N LEU A 8 -28.99 16.01 -7.84
CA LEU A 8 -27.81 16.69 -7.31
C LEU A 8 -27.68 16.51 -5.79
N ALA A 9 -28.80 16.51 -5.08
CA ALA A 9 -28.84 16.25 -3.63
C ALA A 9 -28.46 14.80 -3.29
N ILE A 10 -28.90 13.83 -4.09
CA ILE A 10 -28.51 12.42 -3.90
C ILE A 10 -27.01 12.23 -4.17
N ALA A 11 -26.46 12.88 -5.19
CA ALA A 11 -25.03 12.85 -5.49
C ALA A 11 -24.19 13.48 -4.36
N SER A 12 -24.63 14.59 -3.76
CA SER A 12 -23.91 15.21 -2.63
C SER A 12 -23.99 14.40 -1.33
N LEU A 13 -25.12 13.73 -1.07
CA LEU A 13 -25.26 12.78 0.03
C LEU A 13 -24.36 11.54 -0.13
N ALA A 14 -24.12 11.08 -1.37
CA ALA A 14 -23.20 9.97 -1.63
C ALA A 14 -21.74 10.31 -1.31
N VAL A 15 -21.32 11.57 -1.45
CA VAL A 15 -19.97 12.03 -1.09
C VAL A 15 -19.78 12.06 0.43
N LEU A 16 -20.84 12.40 1.19
CA LEU A 16 -20.83 12.41 2.66
C LEU A 16 -20.91 11.01 3.28
N ALA A 17 -21.39 10.02 2.52
CA ALA A 17 -21.46 8.62 2.93
C ALA A 17 -20.24 7.79 2.48
N GLY A 18 -19.18 8.44 1.97
CA GLY A 18 -17.92 7.77 1.70
C GLY A 18 -17.35 7.14 2.98
N CYS A 19 -16.81 5.93 2.88
CA CYS A 19 -16.10 5.28 3.98
C CYS A 19 -14.90 6.15 4.40
N SER A 20 -15.10 7.00 5.40
CA SER A 20 -14.05 7.82 6.00
C SER A 20 -13.30 7.09 7.11
N ASP A 21 -13.84 5.96 7.58
CA ASP A 21 -13.21 5.14 8.60
C ASP A 21 -12.17 4.20 7.98
N PHE A 22 -10.96 4.73 7.79
CA PHE A 22 -9.77 3.96 7.48
C PHE A 22 -9.16 3.28 8.73
N GLY A 23 -9.87 3.24 9.87
CA GLY A 23 -9.42 2.62 11.10
C GLY A 23 -8.98 1.17 10.88
N ASN A 24 -9.74 0.39 10.10
CA ASN A 24 -9.41 -1.01 9.79
C ASN A 24 -8.14 -1.18 8.94
N LEU A 25 -7.72 -0.15 8.19
CA LEU A 25 -6.46 -0.18 7.42
C LEU A 25 -5.24 0.08 8.32
N ASN A 26 -5.46 0.79 9.43
CA ASN A 26 -4.44 1.33 10.31
C ASN A 26 -4.41 0.66 11.69
N GLN A 27 -5.45 -0.09 12.07
CA GLN A 27 -5.55 -0.81 13.33
C GLN A 27 -5.69 -2.30 13.06
N ASP A 28 -4.58 -3.01 13.23
CA ASP A 28 -4.58 -4.47 13.31
C ASP A 28 -4.84 -4.86 14.78
N PRO A 29 -5.98 -5.49 15.12
CA PRO A 29 -6.32 -5.83 16.50
C PRO A 29 -5.37 -6.87 17.11
N THR A 30 -4.52 -7.49 16.29
CA THR A 30 -3.51 -8.47 16.72
C THR A 30 -2.12 -7.86 16.91
N LYS A 31 -1.93 -6.57 16.61
CA LYS A 31 -0.64 -5.87 16.72
C LYS A 31 -0.65 -4.90 17.88
N SER A 32 0.55 -4.60 18.38
CA SER A 32 0.71 -3.59 19.41
C SER A 32 0.26 -2.23 18.86
N THR A 33 -0.70 -1.61 19.54
CA THR A 33 -1.06 -0.20 19.35
C THR A 33 -0.11 0.73 20.09
N ASP A 34 0.85 0.20 20.85
CA ASP A 34 1.80 0.93 21.68
C ASP A 34 3.21 0.35 21.59
N MET A 35 3.88 0.59 20.46
CA MET A 35 5.26 0.14 20.22
C MET A 35 6.26 1.27 20.46
N ASP A 36 7.38 0.95 21.12
CA ASP A 36 8.48 1.90 21.35
C ASP A 36 9.05 2.42 20.01
N PRO A 37 9.05 3.74 19.76
CA PRO A 37 9.64 4.34 18.57
C PRO A 37 11.09 3.90 18.29
N ASN A 38 11.89 3.66 19.34
CA ASN A 38 13.29 3.25 19.21
C ASN A 38 13.45 1.83 18.65
N ILE A 39 12.43 0.99 18.80
CA ILE A 39 12.39 -0.36 18.23
C ILE A 39 11.73 -0.33 16.85
N LEU A 40 10.74 0.54 16.66
CA LEU A 40 9.99 0.66 15.41
C LEU A 40 10.85 1.24 14.27
N LEU A 41 11.61 2.32 14.52
CA LEU A 41 12.39 2.99 13.48
C LEU A 41 13.41 2.07 12.79
N PRO A 42 14.26 1.29 13.51
CA PRO A 42 15.20 0.38 12.86
C PRO A 42 14.51 -0.70 12.01
N ASN A 43 13.36 -1.21 12.47
CA ASN A 43 12.58 -2.18 11.71
C ASN A 43 12.07 -1.58 10.39
N LEU A 44 11.54 -0.36 10.45
CA LEU A 44 11.08 0.36 9.26
C LEU A 44 12.22 0.67 8.27
N GLN A 45 13.41 0.99 8.79
CA GLN A 45 14.60 1.23 7.96
C GLN A 45 15.12 -0.04 7.27
N ALA A 46 14.97 -1.20 7.90
CA ALA A 46 15.39 -2.48 7.32
C ALA A 46 14.38 -3.06 6.29
N MET A 47 13.12 -2.64 6.35
CA MET A 47 12.06 -3.16 5.47
C MET A 47 12.36 -3.06 3.97
N PRO A 48 12.84 -1.92 3.42
CA PRO A 48 13.11 -1.79 1.98
C PRO A 48 14.08 -2.82 1.42
N THR A 49 14.93 -3.40 2.27
CA THR A 49 15.95 -4.37 1.86
C THR A 49 15.67 -5.80 2.27
N ASN A 50 14.84 -6.01 3.29
CA ASN A 50 14.63 -7.33 3.92
C ASN A 50 13.25 -7.94 3.65
N ASP A 51 12.33 -7.19 3.04
CA ASP A 51 10.99 -7.69 2.78
C ASP A 51 10.96 -8.57 1.52
N TYR A 52 10.49 -9.81 1.65
CA TYR A 52 10.37 -10.76 0.53
C TYR A 52 9.57 -10.18 -0.65
N GLN A 53 8.56 -9.35 -0.38
CA GLN A 53 7.73 -8.74 -1.41
C GLN A 53 8.47 -7.65 -2.20
N GLU A 54 9.70 -7.30 -1.84
CA GLU A 54 10.55 -6.44 -2.67
C GLU A 54 10.89 -7.10 -4.02
N TRP A 55 10.77 -8.42 -4.13
CA TRP A 55 10.86 -9.15 -5.41
C TRP A 55 9.83 -8.67 -6.44
N HIS A 56 8.55 -8.57 -6.05
CA HIS A 56 7.50 -8.05 -6.93
C HIS A 56 7.73 -6.59 -7.32
N ARG A 57 8.33 -5.81 -6.41
CA ARG A 57 8.47 -4.34 -6.51
C ARG A 57 9.67 -3.88 -7.30
N HIS A 58 10.77 -4.63 -7.31
CA HIS A 58 12.01 -4.21 -7.98
C HIS A 58 12.39 -5.15 -9.11
N PHE A 59 12.23 -6.45 -8.89
CA PHE A 59 12.78 -7.46 -9.78
C PHE A 59 11.77 -7.88 -10.86
N MET A 60 10.56 -8.25 -10.44
CA MET A 60 9.60 -8.87 -11.35
C MET A 60 9.03 -7.88 -12.37
N TYR A 61 8.34 -6.83 -11.93
CA TYR A 61 7.74 -5.85 -12.85
C TYR A 61 8.78 -4.85 -13.37
N PRO A 62 9.42 -4.00 -12.53
CA PRO A 62 10.33 -3.00 -13.08
C PRO A 62 11.55 -3.60 -13.78
N GLY A 63 12.12 -4.67 -13.22
CA GLY A 63 13.25 -5.37 -13.82
C GLY A 63 12.95 -5.94 -15.21
N GLY A 64 11.77 -6.52 -15.41
CA GLY A 64 11.30 -6.94 -16.73
C GLY A 64 10.99 -5.77 -17.67
N PHE A 65 10.33 -4.72 -17.19
CA PHE A 65 9.98 -3.54 -17.99
C PHE A 65 11.21 -2.79 -18.51
N VAL A 66 12.26 -2.67 -17.70
CA VAL A 66 13.52 -2.02 -18.08
C VAL A 66 14.54 -2.99 -18.68
N GLN A 67 14.13 -4.24 -18.91
CA GLN A 67 14.96 -5.31 -19.49
C GLN A 67 16.27 -5.57 -18.72
N GLN A 68 16.29 -5.24 -17.42
CA GLN A 68 17.43 -5.55 -16.57
C GLN A 68 17.51 -7.06 -16.29
N TRP A 69 16.35 -7.73 -16.24
CA TRP A 69 16.25 -9.15 -15.90
C TRP A 69 15.19 -9.82 -16.79
N CYS A 70 15.49 -11.02 -17.27
CA CYS A 70 14.51 -11.91 -17.91
C CYS A 70 15.07 -13.35 -17.87
N GLY A 71 14.22 -14.35 -17.59
CA GLY A 71 14.63 -15.76 -17.57
C GLY A 71 13.97 -16.63 -16.48
N ASP A 72 13.71 -16.08 -15.29
CA ASP A 72 12.83 -16.76 -14.34
C ASP A 72 11.37 -16.61 -14.77
N TRP A 73 10.51 -17.54 -14.33
CA TRP A 73 9.10 -17.52 -14.73
C TRP A 73 8.41 -16.21 -14.33
N GLY A 74 8.57 -15.76 -13.09
CA GLY A 74 7.83 -14.61 -12.56
C GLY A 74 8.16 -13.33 -13.33
N THR A 75 9.44 -13.03 -13.49
CA THR A 75 9.88 -11.82 -14.22
C THR A 75 9.55 -11.91 -15.71
N THR A 76 9.68 -13.09 -16.31
CA THR A 76 9.37 -13.28 -17.74
C THR A 76 7.88 -13.09 -17.99
N GLU A 77 7.04 -13.83 -17.26
CA GLU A 77 5.59 -13.83 -17.44
C GLU A 77 4.98 -12.45 -17.15
N TYR A 78 5.32 -11.85 -16.00
CA TYR A 78 4.64 -10.64 -15.56
C TYR A 78 5.37 -9.36 -16.00
N GLY A 79 6.70 -9.34 -15.90
CA GLY A 79 7.52 -8.19 -16.28
C GLY A 79 7.77 -8.11 -17.79
N CYS A 80 8.50 -9.07 -18.34
CA CYS A 80 8.94 -9.05 -19.74
C CYS A 80 7.78 -9.12 -20.75
N LEU A 81 6.76 -9.94 -20.47
CA LEU A 81 5.54 -10.03 -21.29
C LEU A 81 4.45 -9.02 -20.90
N ALA A 82 4.70 -8.19 -19.89
CA ALA A 82 3.79 -7.15 -19.40
C ALA A 82 2.38 -7.67 -19.02
N ILE A 83 2.30 -8.84 -18.40
CA ILE A 83 1.04 -9.43 -17.96
C ILE A 83 0.62 -8.83 -16.62
N LYS A 84 -0.60 -8.30 -16.58
CA LYS A 84 -1.20 -7.69 -15.39
C LYS A 84 -1.56 -8.75 -14.35
N ASN A 85 -1.14 -8.53 -13.11
CA ASN A 85 -1.61 -9.24 -11.92
C ASN A 85 -1.84 -8.22 -10.80
N ASP A 86 -3.10 -8.04 -10.41
CA ASP A 86 -3.49 -7.02 -9.42
C ASP A 86 -2.91 -7.28 -8.03
N SER A 87 -2.72 -8.54 -7.64
CA SER A 87 -2.11 -8.87 -6.34
C SER A 87 -0.65 -8.46 -6.31
N TYR A 88 0.11 -8.83 -7.35
CA TYR A 88 1.54 -8.51 -7.42
C TYR A 88 1.81 -7.02 -7.60
N MET A 89 1.02 -6.33 -8.43
CA MET A 89 1.14 -4.89 -8.60
C MET A 89 0.69 -4.12 -7.34
N GLY A 90 -0.25 -4.69 -6.58
CA GLY A 90 -0.75 -4.12 -5.33
C GLY A 90 0.23 -4.21 -4.15
N GLU A 91 1.21 -5.10 -4.18
CA GLU A 91 2.16 -5.29 -3.06
C GLU A 91 2.93 -4.02 -2.69
N LEU A 92 3.30 -3.18 -3.66
CA LEU A 92 3.95 -1.91 -3.35
C LEU A 92 3.05 -1.04 -2.47
N TRP A 93 1.78 -0.94 -2.83
CA TRP A 93 0.80 -0.17 -2.08
C TRP A 93 0.61 -0.76 -0.68
N LEU A 94 0.34 -2.06 -0.58
CA LEU A 94 0.10 -2.71 0.70
C LEU A 94 1.29 -2.49 1.65
N GLN A 95 2.51 -2.79 1.21
CA GLN A 95 3.67 -2.77 2.11
C GLN A 95 4.07 -1.35 2.51
N ARG A 96 3.96 -0.37 1.61
CA ARG A 96 4.31 1.02 1.92
C ARG A 96 3.26 1.69 2.80
N TYR A 97 1.98 1.54 2.51
CA TYR A 97 0.94 2.26 3.25
C TYR A 97 0.55 1.60 4.56
N THR A 98 0.32 0.27 4.59
CA THR A 98 -0.20 -0.38 5.80
C THR A 98 0.87 -0.64 6.86
N ARG A 99 2.16 -0.60 6.48
CA ARG A 99 3.29 -0.85 7.40
C ARG A 99 4.20 0.36 7.56
N MET A 100 4.83 0.82 6.48
CA MET A 100 5.85 1.88 6.60
C MET A 100 5.26 3.24 6.95
N SER A 101 4.32 3.74 6.15
CA SER A 101 3.71 5.05 6.39
C SER A 101 2.99 5.09 7.73
N LYS A 102 2.27 4.03 8.10
CA LYS A 102 1.62 3.91 9.41
C LYS A 102 2.64 3.95 10.55
N GLY A 103 3.70 3.15 10.48
CA GLY A 103 4.73 3.10 11.52
C GLY A 103 5.49 4.42 11.66
N LEU A 104 5.74 5.13 10.54
CA LEU A 104 6.34 6.46 10.58
C LEU A 104 5.41 7.48 11.23
N ALA A 105 4.12 7.47 10.90
CA ALA A 105 3.13 8.31 11.55
C ALA A 105 3.07 8.05 13.06
N ASP A 106 3.10 6.78 13.48
CA ASP A 106 3.12 6.42 14.91
C ASP A 106 4.34 6.95 15.64
N ILE A 107 5.53 6.93 15.00
CA ILE A 107 6.74 7.51 15.60
C ILE A 107 6.55 9.01 15.80
N VAL A 108 6.06 9.72 14.78
CA VAL A 108 5.84 11.18 14.84
C VAL A 108 4.84 11.52 15.93
N ASP A 109 3.68 10.86 15.97
CA ASP A 109 2.61 11.12 16.95
C ASP A 109 3.08 10.94 18.41
N ARG A 110 4.13 10.14 18.64
CA ARG A 110 4.68 9.85 19.98
C ARG A 110 5.87 10.71 20.37
N THR A 111 6.50 11.36 19.40
CA THR A 111 7.78 12.08 19.60
C THR A 111 7.70 13.57 19.27
N ALA A 112 6.67 14.01 18.56
CA ALA A 112 6.35 15.42 18.33
C ALA A 112 5.65 16.04 19.54
#